data_AF-A0A949IS18-F1
#
_entry.id   AF-A0A949IS18-F1
#
_cell.length_a   1.000
_cell.length_b   1.000
_cell.length_c   1.000
_cell.angle_alpha   90.00
_cell.angle_beta   90.00
_cell.angle_gamma   90.00
#
_symmetry.space_group_name_H-M   'P 1'
#
loop_
_entity.id
_entity.type
_entity.pdbx_description
1 polymer ?
#
loop_
_entity_poly.entity_id
_entity_poly.type
_entity_poly.pdbx_seq_one_letter_code
_entity_poly.pdbx_strand_id
1 'polypeptide(L)'
;MTDKESNQESSKEFNDNMSEDQKWEHLTRPEKLGEVLLKLGKISLQQLEELIKEQTSTEVPLGELILSKGLMTRHELLEALDLQHKTDQTIIDSLTEMIQQKSDDDK
;
A
#
# COMPACT_ATOMS: atom_id res chain seq x y z
N MET A 1 -20.05 -20.12 33.39
CA MET A 1 -20.04 -18.69 33.74
C MET A 1 -18.73 -18.14 33.19
N THR A 2 -18.84 -17.35 32.12
CA THR A 2 -17.82 -16.47 31.51
C THR A 2 -16.45 -17.07 31.20
N ASP A 3 -16.34 -17.62 29.99
CA ASP A 3 -15.22 -17.32 29.09
C ASP A 3 -15.10 -15.80 28.94
N LYS A 4 -13.91 -15.25 29.22
CA LYS A 4 -13.39 -13.99 28.66
C LYS A 4 -12.00 -13.74 29.22
N GLU A 5 -11.00 -14.06 28.42
CA GLU A 5 -9.80 -13.24 28.26
C GLU A 5 -9.16 -13.65 26.92
N SER A 6 -9.90 -13.37 25.86
CA SER A 6 -9.32 -13.17 24.54
C SER A 6 -8.93 -11.70 24.44
N ASN A 7 -7.73 -11.47 23.91
CA ASN A 7 -7.31 -10.31 23.15
C ASN A 7 -6.15 -9.53 23.79
N GLN A 8 -4.93 -9.88 23.36
CA GLN A 8 -3.93 -8.93 22.86
C GLN A 8 -2.66 -9.67 22.42
N GLU A 9 -2.72 -10.39 21.30
CA GLU A 9 -1.51 -10.94 20.67
C GLU A 9 -1.51 -10.88 19.13
N SER A 10 -2.48 -10.19 18.51
CA SER A 10 -2.61 -10.13 17.04
C SER A 10 -1.73 -9.09 16.33
N SER A 11 -0.68 -8.55 16.96
CA SER A 11 0.13 -7.49 16.34
C SER A 11 1.58 -7.87 16.03
N LYS A 12 2.00 -9.13 16.22
CA LYS A 12 3.43 -9.50 16.03
C LYS A 12 3.74 -10.65 15.07
N GLU A 13 2.78 -11.34 14.47
CA GLU A 13 3.07 -12.56 13.70
C GLU A 13 2.69 -12.48 12.22
N PHE A 14 3.20 -11.49 11.48
CA PHE A 14 2.94 -11.42 10.03
C PHE A 14 4.18 -11.55 9.13
N ASN A 15 5.38 -11.81 9.68
CA ASN A 15 6.61 -11.63 8.87
C ASN A 15 7.66 -12.76 8.88
N ASP A 16 7.38 -13.94 9.42
CA ASP A 16 8.42 -14.96 9.63
C ASP A 16 8.60 -15.99 8.48
N ASN A 17 8.04 -15.76 7.29
CA ASN A 17 8.10 -16.76 6.21
C ASN A 17 8.26 -16.20 4.79
N MET A 18 8.98 -15.09 4.61
CA MET A 18 9.31 -14.53 3.28
C MET A 18 10.79 -14.71 2.93
N SER A 19 11.09 -15.16 1.70
CA SER A 19 12.45 -15.18 1.13
C SER A 19 13.04 -13.76 1.10
N GLU A 20 14.36 -13.61 1.16
CA GLU A 20 15.02 -12.30 1.08
C GLU A 20 14.58 -11.55 -0.19
N ASP A 21 14.57 -12.20 -1.35
CA ASP A 21 14.14 -11.58 -2.61
C ASP A 21 12.68 -11.08 -2.56
N GLN A 22 11.79 -11.83 -1.90
CA GLN A 22 10.39 -11.45 -1.73
C GLN A 22 10.22 -10.30 -0.73
N LYS A 23 11.10 -10.23 0.29
CA LYS A 23 11.16 -9.13 1.24
C LYS A 23 11.62 -7.85 0.55
N TRP A 24 12.64 -7.93 -0.30
CA TRP A 24 13.12 -6.79 -1.08
C TRP A 24 12.04 -6.30 -2.05
N GLU A 25 11.41 -7.20 -2.81
CA GLU A 25 10.31 -6.83 -3.73
C GLU A 25 9.16 -6.11 -3.01
N HIS A 26 8.79 -6.55 -1.80
CA HIS A 26 7.73 -5.91 -1.04
C HIS A 26 8.10 -4.52 -0.52
N LEU A 27 9.37 -4.29 -0.18
CA LEU A 27 9.87 -3.00 0.31
C LEU A 27 10.09 -2.00 -0.83
N THR A 28 10.40 -2.48 -2.03
CA THR A 28 10.74 -1.62 -3.18
C THR A 28 9.58 -1.40 -4.13
N ARG A 29 8.46 -2.13 -4.00
CA ARG A 29 7.31 -1.94 -4.90
C ARG A 29 6.65 -0.59 -4.62
N PRO A 30 6.26 0.15 -5.67
CA PRO A 30 5.49 1.38 -5.49
C PRO A 30 4.15 1.04 -4.82
N GLU A 31 3.71 1.89 -3.90
CA GLU A 31 2.42 1.71 -3.26
C GLU A 31 1.32 1.91 -4.29
N LYS A 32 0.34 1.00 -4.35
CA LYS A 32 -0.80 1.19 -5.24
C LYS A 32 -1.75 2.23 -4.65
N LEU A 33 -2.42 3.01 -5.50
CA LEU A 33 -3.41 4.00 -5.09
C LEU A 33 -4.43 3.45 -4.08
N GLY A 34 -4.94 2.23 -4.29
CA GLY A 34 -5.88 1.59 -3.36
C GLY A 34 -5.32 1.41 -1.95
N GLU A 35 -4.02 1.11 -1.81
CA GLU A 35 -3.35 0.95 -0.51
C GLU A 35 -3.18 2.29 0.18
N VAL A 36 -2.80 3.32 -0.56
CA VAL A 36 -2.70 4.70 -0.06
C VAL A 36 -4.06 5.17 0.46
N LEU A 37 -5.13 4.96 -0.30
CA LEU A 37 -6.49 5.37 0.09
C LEU A 37 -6.99 4.62 1.33
N LEU A 38 -6.61 3.35 1.48
CA LEU A 38 -6.98 2.53 2.63
C LEU A 38 -6.22 2.96 3.89
N LYS A 39 -4.92 3.27 3.78
CA LYS A 39 -4.11 3.85 4.86
C LYS A 39 -4.61 5.22 5.31
N LEU A 40 -5.07 6.05 4.37
CA LEU A 40 -5.66 7.36 4.66
C LEU A 40 -7.09 7.27 5.22
N GLY A 41 -7.69 6.07 5.29
CA GLY A 41 -9.06 5.87 5.74
C GLY A 41 -10.11 6.47 4.80
N LYS A 42 -9.75 6.74 3.55
CA LYS A 42 -10.65 7.30 2.52
C LYS A 42 -11.57 6.25 1.91
N ILE A 43 -11.13 5.00 1.89
CA ILE A 43 -11.93 3.83 1.49
C ILE A 43 -11.74 2.69 2.50
N SER A 44 -12.76 1.86 2.67
CA SER A 44 -12.65 0.62 3.44
C SER A 44 -12.07 -0.52 2.59
N LEU A 45 -11.62 -1.59 3.26
CA LEU A 45 -11.19 -2.81 2.57
C LEU A 45 -12.30 -3.41 1.70
N GLN A 46 -13.55 -3.41 2.19
CA GLN A 46 -14.68 -3.91 1.39
C GLN A 46 -14.91 -3.06 0.13
N GLN A 47 -14.84 -1.73 0.26
CA GLN A 47 -14.99 -0.82 -0.88
C GLN A 47 -13.86 -1.01 -1.90
N LEU A 48 -12.62 -1.21 -1.43
CA LEU A 48 -11.49 -1.50 -2.30
C LEU A 48 -11.67 -2.83 -3.05
N GLU A 49 -12.14 -3.88 -2.37
CA GLU A 49 -12.41 -5.18 -3.02
C GLU A 49 -13.48 -5.07 -4.11
N GLU A 50 -14.56 -4.33 -3.86
CA GLU A 50 -15.60 -4.08 -4.85
C GLU A 50 -15.05 -3.32 -6.06
N LEU A 51 -14.27 -2.27 -5.82
CA LEU A 51 -13.63 -1.48 -6.87
C LEU A 51 -12.68 -2.33 -7.73
N ILE A 52 -11.89 -3.22 -7.13
CA ILE A 52 -10.95 -4.10 -7.86
C ILE A 52 -11.71 -5.11 -8.73
N LYS A 53 -12.80 -5.70 -8.21
CA LYS A 53 -13.65 -6.63 -8.97
C LYS A 53 -14.26 -5.94 -10.19
N GLU A 54 -14.70 -4.70 -10.02
CA GLU A 54 -15.29 -3.89 -11.09
C GLU A 54 -14.24 -3.45 -12.10
N GLN A 55 -13.06 -3.02 -11.66
CA GLN A 55 -11.91 -2.71 -12.53
C GLN A 55 -11.56 -3.90 -13.42
N THR A 56 -11.54 -5.10 -12.87
CA THR A 56 -11.22 -6.33 -13.63
C THR A 56 -12.29 -6.65 -14.68
N SER A 57 -13.54 -6.27 -14.42
CA SER A 57 -14.68 -6.57 -15.30
C SER A 57 -14.91 -5.50 -16.37
N THR A 58 -14.49 -4.26 -16.10
CA THR A 58 -14.76 -3.08 -16.95
C THR A 58 -13.52 -2.53 -17.66
N GLU A 59 -12.31 -2.97 -17.26
CA GLU A 59 -11.01 -2.43 -17.69
C GLU A 59 -10.85 -0.92 -17.44
N VAL A 60 -11.71 -0.33 -16.60
CA VAL A 60 -11.67 1.09 -16.24
C VAL A 60 -10.63 1.33 -15.14
N PRO A 61 -9.83 2.41 -15.21
CA PRO A 61 -8.88 2.74 -14.15
C PRO A 61 -9.55 2.92 -12.78
N LEU A 62 -8.90 2.43 -11.73
CA LEU A 62 -9.41 2.51 -10.35
C LEU A 62 -9.81 3.94 -9.94
N GLY A 63 -9.01 4.94 -10.32
CA GLY A 63 -9.30 6.35 -10.04
C GLY A 63 -10.60 6.84 -10.68
N GLU A 64 -10.93 6.36 -11.87
CA GLU A 64 -12.17 6.72 -12.55
C GLU A 64 -13.39 6.04 -11.93
N LEU A 65 -13.23 4.78 -11.50
CA LEU A 65 -14.27 4.07 -10.73
C LEU A 65 -14.56 4.73 -9.37
N ILE A 66 -13.53 5.26 -8.71
CA ILE A 66 -13.69 5.98 -7.44
C ILE A 66 -14.53 7.25 -7.65
N LEU A 67 -14.28 7.99 -8.74
CA LEU A 67 -15.05 9.19 -9.09
C LEU A 67 -16.47 8.85 -9.54
N SER A 68 -16.64 7.81 -10.36
CA SER A 68 -17.95 7.41 -10.89
C SER A 68 -18.90 6.95 -9.79
N LYS A 69 -18.37 6.28 -8.76
CA LYS A 69 -19.11 5.86 -7.57
C LYS A 69 -19.35 6.99 -6.56
N GLY A 70 -18.79 8.18 -6.79
CA GLY A 70 -18.89 9.31 -5.87
C GLY A 70 -18.22 9.07 -4.52
N LEU A 71 -17.27 8.14 -4.45
CA LEU A 71 -16.54 7.82 -3.21
C LEU A 71 -15.59 8.95 -2.81
N MET A 72 -15.09 9.69 -3.81
CA MET A 72 -14.20 10.83 -3.62
C MET A 72 -14.48 11.89 -4.67
N THR A 73 -14.09 13.13 -4.36
CA THR A 73 -14.04 14.20 -5.36
C THR A 73 -12.78 14.12 -6.20
N ARG A 74 -12.78 14.77 -7.37
CA ARG A 74 -11.59 14.89 -8.22
C ARG A 74 -10.42 15.54 -7.47
N HIS A 75 -10.69 16.49 -6.59
CA HIS A 75 -9.67 17.16 -5.80
C HIS A 75 -9.01 16.20 -4.81
N GLU A 76 -9.80 15.46 -4.03
CA GLU A 76 -9.28 14.49 -3.06
C GLU A 76 -8.52 13.34 -3.75
N LEU A 77 -8.97 12.92 -4.95
CA LEU A 77 -8.24 11.92 -5.72
C LEU A 77 -6.87 12.44 -6.16
N LEU A 78 -6.77 13.71 -6.57
CA LEU A 78 -5.49 14.32 -6.94
C LEU A 78 -4.55 14.41 -5.74
N GLU A 79 -5.05 14.76 -4.55
CA GLU A 79 -4.25 14.75 -3.32
C GLU A 79 -3.73 13.36 -2.99
N ALA A 80 -4.55 12.32 -3.12
CA ALA A 80 -4.13 10.94 -2.90
C ALA A 80 -3.07 10.47 -3.91
N LEU A 81 -3.17 10.88 -5.17
CA LEU A 81 -2.18 10.59 -6.22
C LEU A 81 -0.85 11.31 -5.95
N ASP A 82 -0.89 12.57 -5.49
CA ASP A 82 0.33 13.31 -5.12
C ASP A 82 1.05 12.64 -3.94
N LEU A 83 0.30 12.13 -2.96
CA LEU A 83 0.85 11.37 -1.83
C LEU A 83 1.47 10.04 -2.27
N GLN A 84 0.83 9.33 -3.20
CA GLN A 84 1.38 8.11 -3.79
C GLN A 84 2.75 8.38 -4.42
N HIS A 85 2.86 9.42 -5.26
CA HIS A 85 4.09 9.75 -5.97
C HIS A 85 5.23 10.19 -5.04
N LYS A 86 4.94 10.92 -3.97
CA LYS A 86 5.94 11.34 -2.96
C LYS A 86 6.52 10.16 -2.18
N THR A 87 5.67 9.18 -1.88
CA THR A 87 6.07 7.97 -1.16
C THR A 87 7.00 7.11 -2.03
N ASP A 88 6.68 6.97 -3.32
CA ASP A 88 7.50 6.22 -4.28
C ASP A 88 8.92 6.81 -4.43
N GLN A 89 9.06 8.15 -4.46
CA GLN A 89 10.38 8.80 -4.57
C GLN A 89 11.27 8.56 -3.35
N THR A 90 10.71 8.66 -2.14
CA THR A 90 11.49 8.57 -0.88
C THR A 90 12.07 7.16 -0.66
N ILE A 91 11.32 6.12 -1.06
CA ILE A 91 11.75 4.73 -0.95
C ILE A 91 12.88 4.42 -1.93
N ILE A 92 12.76 4.88 -3.19
CA ILE A 92 13.79 4.69 -4.21
C ILE A 92 15.09 5.39 -3.80
N ASP A 93 15.01 6.61 -3.26
CA ASP A 93 16.18 7.36 -2.81
C ASP A 93 16.89 6.64 -1.65
N SER A 94 16.13 6.17 -0.65
CA SER A 94 16.68 5.45 0.51
C SER A 94 17.33 4.12 0.10
N LEU A 95 16.74 3.37 -0.84
CA LEU A 95 17.30 2.12 -1.37
C LEU A 95 18.56 2.37 -2.20
N THR A 96 18.58 3.45 -2.98
CA THR A 96 19.75 3.86 -3.77
C THR A 96 20.93 4.19 -2.84
N GLU A 97 20.68 4.89 -1.74
CA GLU A 97 21.70 5.18 -0.72
C GLU A 97 22.22 3.91 -0.01
N MET A 98 21.34 2.94 0.28
CA MET A 98 21.73 1.68 0.93
C MET A 98 22.60 0.77 0.04
N ILE A 99 22.36 0.74 -1.27
CA ILE A 99 23.20 -0.01 -2.22
C ILE A 99 24.58 0.65 -2.36
N GLN A 100 24.65 1.99 -2.29
CA GLN A 100 25.89 2.74 -2.41
C GLN A 100 26.79 2.58 -1.17
N GLN A 101 26.23 2.44 0.04
CA GLN A 101 27.02 2.20 1.26
C GLN A 101 27.69 0.82 1.31
N LYS A 102 27.06 -0.23 0.76
CA LYS A 102 27.61 -1.59 0.77
C LYS A 102 28.83 -1.79 -0.15
N SER A 103 29.15 -0.82 -1.01
CA SER A 103 30.26 -0.90 -1.97
C SER A 103 31.53 -0.17 -1.51
N ASP A 104 31.49 0.58 -0.41
CA ASP A 104 32.65 1.28 0.16
C ASP A 104 33.34 0.50 1.30
N ASP A 105 32.70 -0.52 1.88
CA ASP A 105 33.28 -1.37 2.94
C ASP A 105 34.18 -2.52 2.41
N ASP A 106 34.25 -2.71 1.09
CA ASP A 106 35.09 -3.72 0.41
C ASP A 106 36.39 -3.12 -0.18
N LYS A 107 36.77 -1.89 0.20
CA LYS A 107 38.02 -1.22 -0.21
C LYS A 107 39.09 -1.12 0.87
#